data_AF-A0A6M1N3F5-F1
#
_entry.id   AF-A0A6M1N3F5-F1
#
_cell.length_a   1.000
_cell.length_b   1.000
_cell.length_c   1.000
_cell.angle_alpha   90.00
_cell.angle_beta   90.00
_cell.angle_gamma   90.00
#
_symmetry.space_group_name_H-M   'P 1'
#
loop_
_entity.id
_entity.type
_entity.pdbx_description
1 polymer ?
#
loop_
_entity_poly.entity_id
_entity_poly.type
_entity_poly.pdbx_seq_one_letter_code
_entity_poly.pdbx_strand_id
1 'polypeptide(L)'
;MMKTLKHIVFVGLAGLFLFAGCAKDIDTGQDTSDLEGKAWVPQARTAKVYSGNHRLLFVWPEPDAKVSVVKVYWNERTDSLVQTLTAPMDTLKVSIDGLAEGDYVLEVLTFNNAGVSSGKVLLRGTVYGEEYVGDWDKRTLYDMNFQSGSASLALVWEETTDLRIAGSEVWYTDAEGEDQQQFFEHSALTSVLENMPATETGQIRYRTAYLPDAQSIDTLYGTFTAVTYTNRAVAFNNLPGWKFRCKVMAETQTIADHGGPLAFKAKMDEGLIRASSKFQVPGLNDAGGNQIHFYMTEMIPFEGTSGQFRYLRGVDDPDMDILLIVNSHAASGDLSWGWLRAPYLTLGHDYAGLFGNSAIDALLHEFGHARGMYDLYLGEVPNAANNPISGQAFESKRCIMNYPYGETVWSEFSRFIINASGPDKVAKPYWNYFPTSFHVDVKQKSGAVAVGAKLNFYPVFANSNAVRATDVVKYRATTGGDGRYTFLDNPYAINQVLSDNVYNYLVKIEYNSKIEYRWMPMDDALIAGSKGQPFILNVELSN
;
A
#
# COMPACT_ATOMS: atom_id res chain seq x y z
N MET A 1 18.60 -29.67 46.87
CA MET A 1 20.05 -29.98 46.76
C MET A 1 20.77 -28.66 46.50
N MET A 2 21.53 -28.18 47.48
CA MET A 2 22.30 -26.94 47.46
C MET A 2 23.42 -26.96 46.41
N LYS A 3 23.71 -25.79 45.83
CA LYS A 3 25.03 -25.12 45.67
C LYS A 3 24.83 -23.85 44.79
N THR A 4 24.57 -22.67 45.38
CA THR A 4 25.50 -21.56 45.76
C THR A 4 26.28 -20.86 44.63
N LEU A 5 25.94 -19.57 44.43
CA LEU A 5 26.73 -18.35 44.06
C LEU A 5 27.65 -18.38 42.81
N LYS A 6 27.70 -17.34 41.96
CA LYS A 6 28.11 -15.96 42.27
C LYS A 6 27.51 -14.92 41.30
N HIS A 7 27.16 -13.76 41.84
CA HIS A 7 26.90 -12.52 41.11
C HIS A 7 28.22 -11.97 40.54
N ILE A 8 28.24 -11.60 39.26
CA ILE A 8 29.34 -10.84 38.66
C ILE A 8 28.93 -9.37 38.67
N VAL A 9 29.58 -8.62 39.55
CA VAL A 9 29.58 -7.16 39.60
C VAL A 9 30.55 -6.68 38.52
N PHE A 10 30.06 -5.93 37.53
CA PHE A 10 30.93 -5.26 36.57
C PHE A 10 31.30 -3.89 37.15
N VAL A 11 32.47 -3.82 37.78
CA VAL A 11 33.11 -2.58 38.21
C VAL A 11 33.67 -1.88 36.97
N GLY A 12 33.23 -0.64 36.74
CA GLY A 12 33.78 0.24 35.73
C GLY A 12 35.27 0.50 35.98
N LEU A 13 36.11 0.07 35.04
CA LEU A 13 37.53 0.37 35.03
C LEU A 13 37.75 1.66 34.24
N ALA A 14 38.02 2.74 34.96
CA ALA A 14 38.49 3.99 34.40
C ALA A 14 39.89 3.79 33.78
N GLY A 15 39.93 3.69 32.45
CA GLY A 15 41.15 3.70 31.66
C GLY A 15 41.58 5.13 31.37
N LEU A 16 42.55 5.60 32.15
CA LEU A 16 43.27 6.87 32.01
C LEU A 16 44.06 6.89 30.68
N PHE A 17 43.52 7.51 29.63
CA PHE A 17 44.29 7.90 28.45
C PHE A 17 44.80 9.33 28.62
N LEU A 18 46.08 9.44 28.96
CA LEU A 18 46.87 10.67 28.95
C LEU A 18 47.10 11.10 27.50
N PHE A 19 46.37 12.11 27.04
CA PHE A 19 46.82 12.98 25.95
C PHE A 19 47.40 14.25 26.57
N ALA A 20 48.73 14.30 26.67
CA ALA A 20 49.48 15.54 26.84
C ALA A 20 49.59 16.21 25.46
N GLY A 21 49.04 17.42 25.32
CA GLY A 21 49.05 18.18 24.08
C GLY A 21 48.55 19.61 24.25
N CYS A 22 49.39 20.46 24.86
CA CYS A 22 49.39 21.92 24.88
C CYS A 22 48.04 22.66 24.79
N ALA A 23 47.33 22.74 25.92
CA ALA A 23 46.56 23.95 26.21
C ALA A 23 47.58 25.05 26.53
N LYS A 24 47.65 26.09 25.69
CA LYS A 24 48.29 27.34 26.09
C LYS A 24 47.40 27.92 27.18
N ASP A 25 47.90 27.99 28.40
CA ASP A 25 47.25 28.72 29.49
C ASP A 25 46.93 30.13 28.98
N ILE A 26 45.63 30.40 28.76
CA ILE A 26 45.15 31.76 28.60
C ILE A 26 45.06 32.29 30.02
N ASP A 27 45.99 33.18 30.33
CA ASP A 27 46.01 33.98 31.55
C ASP A 27 44.64 34.63 31.77
N THR A 28 43.97 34.21 32.86
CA THR A 28 42.72 34.80 33.35
C THR A 28 42.97 35.82 34.46
N GLY A 29 44.24 36.02 34.83
CA GLY A 29 44.65 37.10 35.70
C GLY A 29 44.52 38.43 34.98
N GLN A 30 43.78 39.35 35.57
CA GLN A 30 43.95 40.74 35.18
C GLN A 30 45.31 41.20 35.66
N ASP A 31 46.16 41.61 34.74
CA ASP A 31 47.33 42.38 35.10
C ASP A 31 46.86 43.76 35.60
N THR A 32 46.70 43.87 36.92
CA THR A 32 46.27 45.09 37.61
C THR A 32 47.45 45.96 38.04
N SER A 33 48.70 45.61 37.68
CA SER A 33 49.90 46.34 38.13
C SER A 33 49.96 47.79 37.64
N ASP A 34 49.24 48.11 36.56
CA ASP A 34 49.27 49.42 35.90
C ASP A 34 48.08 50.33 36.27
N LEU A 35 47.23 49.90 37.23
CA LEU A 35 45.96 50.56 37.56
C LEU A 35 45.93 51.27 38.92
N GLU A 36 47.05 51.39 39.64
CA GLU A 36 47.09 52.15 40.90
C GLU A 36 46.61 53.60 40.68
N GLY A 37 45.39 53.90 41.14
CA GLY A 37 44.79 55.24 41.13
C GLY A 37 43.85 55.57 39.95
N LYS A 38 43.63 54.69 38.98
CA LYS A 38 42.64 54.91 37.90
C LYS A 38 41.37 54.10 38.12
N ALA A 39 40.21 54.75 38.03
CA ALA A 39 38.92 54.06 38.07
C ALA A 39 38.82 53.08 36.90
N TRP A 40 38.56 51.81 37.19
CA TRP A 40 38.45 50.75 36.19
C TRP A 40 37.24 49.86 36.48
N VAL A 41 36.64 49.32 35.42
CA VAL A 41 35.39 48.54 35.46
C VAL A 41 35.58 47.18 34.76
N PRO A 42 35.21 46.07 35.42
CA PRO A 42 35.30 44.72 34.85
C PRO A 42 34.56 44.52 33.55
N GLN A 43 35.26 43.97 32.56
CA GLN A 43 34.70 43.59 31.28
C GLN A 43 33.88 42.30 31.39
N ALA A 44 32.83 42.18 30.57
CA ALA A 44 32.01 40.98 30.46
C ALA A 44 32.71 39.83 29.68
N ARG A 45 33.92 39.43 30.07
CA ARG A 45 34.75 38.45 29.34
C ARG A 45 34.20 37.02 29.36
N THR A 46 33.42 36.67 30.37
CA THR A 46 32.76 35.37 30.52
C THR A 46 31.40 35.30 29.85
N ALA A 47 30.92 36.41 29.28
CA ALA A 47 29.63 36.46 28.62
C ALA A 47 29.63 35.65 27.32
N LYS A 48 28.46 35.09 27.01
CA LYS A 48 28.18 34.35 25.78
C LYS A 48 26.93 34.90 25.12
N VAL A 49 26.82 34.66 23.83
CA VAL A 49 25.64 34.93 23.04
C VAL A 49 25.16 33.60 22.49
N TYR A 50 23.87 33.35 22.61
CA TYR A 50 23.23 32.18 22.05
C TYR A 50 22.29 32.61 20.92
N SER A 51 22.38 31.88 19.81
CA SER A 51 21.59 32.08 18.60
C SER A 51 20.13 31.69 18.83
N GLY A 52 19.19 32.35 18.15
CA GLY A 52 17.76 32.09 18.28
C GLY A 52 16.97 32.55 17.06
N ASN A 53 15.65 32.37 17.11
CA ASN A 53 14.75 32.74 16.02
C ASN A 53 14.41 34.25 16.11
N HIS A 54 14.91 35.05 15.17
CA HIS A 54 14.82 36.51 15.16
C HIS A 54 15.34 37.19 16.45
N ARG A 55 16.25 36.52 17.16
CA ARG A 55 16.81 37.04 18.41
C ARG A 55 18.17 36.47 18.76
N LEU A 56 18.86 37.17 19.66
CA LEU A 56 20.06 36.68 20.35
C LEU A 56 19.85 36.75 21.86
N LEU A 57 20.29 35.72 22.59
CA LEU A 57 20.29 35.74 24.05
C LEU A 57 21.71 36.01 24.56
N PHE A 58 21.92 37.19 25.13
CA PHE A 58 23.12 37.51 25.87
C PHE A 58 23.03 36.92 27.28
N VAL A 59 24.04 36.14 27.67
CA VAL A 59 24.14 35.53 29.01
C VAL A 59 25.51 35.85 29.60
N TRP A 60 25.51 36.50 30.76
CA TRP A 60 26.72 36.82 31.49
C TRP A 60 26.66 36.28 32.93
N PRO A 61 27.36 35.17 33.24
CA PRO A 61 27.44 34.64 34.59
C PRO A 61 28.32 35.52 35.48
N GLU A 62 27.90 35.64 36.74
CA GLU A 62 28.58 36.35 37.83
C GLU A 62 29.06 37.76 37.47
N PRO A 63 28.16 38.69 37.08
CA PRO A 63 28.51 40.09 36.90
C PRO A 63 29.17 40.68 38.16
N ASP A 64 30.33 41.33 38.01
CA ASP A 64 31.03 41.97 39.13
C ASP A 64 30.19 43.10 39.75
N ALA A 65 30.14 43.17 41.08
CA ALA A 65 29.35 44.15 41.83
C ALA A 65 29.73 45.63 41.54
N LYS A 66 30.87 45.89 40.91
CA LYS A 66 31.29 47.23 40.44
C LYS A 66 30.55 47.69 39.19
N VAL A 67 29.90 46.79 38.46
CA VAL A 67 29.15 47.09 37.24
C VAL A 67 27.71 47.45 37.59
N SER A 68 27.24 48.61 37.13
CA SER A 68 25.86 49.05 37.29
C SER A 68 25.10 49.19 35.98
N VAL A 69 25.78 49.27 34.84
CA VAL A 69 25.15 49.29 33.51
C VAL A 69 25.94 48.44 32.52
N VAL A 70 25.23 47.65 31.72
CA VAL A 70 25.75 46.94 30.55
C VAL A 70 25.12 47.57 29.32
N LYS A 71 25.94 47.93 28.33
CA LYS A 71 25.49 48.38 27.01
C LYS A 71 25.98 47.39 25.95
N VAL A 72 25.05 46.90 25.16
CA VAL A 72 25.31 46.00 24.04
C VAL A 72 24.98 46.76 22.76
N TYR A 73 25.94 46.87 21.85
CA TYR A 73 25.77 47.55 20.56
C TYR A 73 25.88 46.56 19.42
N TRP A 74 25.14 46.79 18.33
CA TRP A 74 25.30 46.08 17.06
C TRP A 74 25.14 47.06 15.88
N ASN A 75 25.29 46.57 14.65
CA ASN A 75 25.22 47.39 13.42
C ASN A 75 26.12 48.64 13.49
N GLU A 76 27.41 48.46 13.83
CA GLU A 76 28.35 49.59 13.97
C GLU A 76 27.91 50.66 15.00
N ARG A 77 27.15 50.24 16.03
CA ARG A 77 26.56 51.06 17.10
C ARG A 77 25.39 51.95 16.67
N THR A 78 24.78 51.71 15.51
CA THR A 78 23.49 52.35 15.19
C THR A 78 22.38 51.85 16.10
N ASP A 79 22.52 50.62 16.60
CA ASP A 79 21.55 49.97 17.47
C ASP A 79 22.18 49.58 18.80
N SER A 80 21.38 49.57 19.86
CA SER A 80 21.86 49.24 21.20
C SER A 80 20.77 48.75 22.14
N LEU A 81 21.22 48.01 23.14
CA LEU A 81 20.45 47.65 24.31
C LEU A 81 21.21 48.10 25.56
N VAL A 82 20.51 48.73 26.49
CA VAL A 82 21.06 49.19 27.77
C VAL A 82 20.36 48.47 28.91
N GLN A 83 21.12 47.74 29.70
CA GLN A 83 20.63 47.02 30.87
C GLN A 83 21.25 47.61 32.14
N THR A 84 20.40 48.01 33.10
CA THR A 84 20.85 48.49 34.42
C THR A 84 20.85 47.34 35.43
N LEU A 85 21.89 47.26 36.25
CA LEU A 85 22.07 46.28 37.32
C LEU A 85 21.86 46.99 38.65
N THR A 86 20.77 46.67 39.34
CA THR A 86 20.35 47.33 40.58
C THR A 86 20.73 46.57 41.84
N ALA A 87 21.14 45.30 41.70
CA ALA A 87 21.61 44.44 42.77
C ALA A 87 22.58 43.38 42.21
N PRO A 88 23.44 42.78 43.05
CA PRO A 88 24.22 41.60 42.67
C PRO A 88 23.31 40.47 42.17
N MET A 89 23.79 39.72 41.18
CA MET A 89 23.04 38.62 40.58
C MET A 89 23.99 37.50 40.11
N ASP A 90 23.51 36.27 40.11
CA ASP A 90 24.32 35.12 39.70
C ASP A 90 24.51 35.04 38.18
N THR A 91 23.54 35.50 37.40
CA THR A 91 23.63 35.52 35.94
C THR A 91 22.72 36.60 35.36
N LEU A 92 23.26 37.43 34.48
CA LEU A 92 22.48 38.35 33.66
C LEU A 92 22.06 37.66 32.37
N LYS A 93 20.75 37.64 32.07
CA LYS A 93 20.20 37.16 30.80
C LYS A 93 19.41 38.27 30.13
N VAL A 94 19.71 38.56 28.88
CA VAL A 94 19.09 39.64 28.13
C VAL A 94 18.80 39.18 26.70
N SER A 95 17.53 39.25 26.31
CA SER A 95 17.11 38.98 24.92
C SER A 95 17.29 40.24 24.07
N ILE A 96 17.82 40.07 22.87
CA ILE A 96 17.89 41.08 21.82
C ILE A 96 16.96 40.59 20.72
N ASP A 97 15.70 41.01 20.77
CA ASP A 97 14.62 40.50 19.91
C ASP A 97 14.43 41.35 18.64
N GLY A 98 13.73 40.80 17.65
CA GLY A 98 13.35 41.51 16.42
C GLY A 98 14.52 41.75 15.47
N LEU A 99 15.55 40.91 15.55
CA LEU A 99 16.70 40.99 14.65
C LEU A 99 16.37 40.33 13.30
N ALA A 100 16.88 40.92 12.22
CA ALA A 100 16.85 40.28 10.90
C ALA A 100 17.77 39.04 10.92
N GLU A 101 17.54 38.09 10.03
CA GLU A 101 18.44 36.95 9.88
C GLU A 101 19.84 37.39 9.47
N GLY A 102 20.86 36.72 10.01
CA GLY A 102 22.25 36.98 9.67
C GLY A 102 23.22 36.92 10.85
N ASP A 103 24.48 37.18 10.54
CA ASP A 103 25.56 37.17 11.53
C ASP A 103 25.73 38.55 12.17
N TYR A 104 25.72 38.58 13.50
CA TYR A 104 25.91 39.78 14.29
C TYR A 104 27.20 39.75 15.08
N VAL A 105 27.87 40.90 15.14
CA VAL A 105 28.96 41.17 16.09
C VAL A 105 28.44 42.16 17.12
N LEU A 106 28.33 41.72 18.36
CA LEU A 106 27.90 42.54 19.49
C LEU A 106 29.13 43.17 20.18
N GLU A 107 29.13 44.51 20.32
CA GLU A 107 30.08 45.21 21.17
C GLU A 107 29.50 45.43 22.57
N VAL A 108 30.10 44.81 23.58
CA VAL A 108 29.65 44.90 24.97
C VAL A 108 30.58 45.81 25.77
N LEU A 109 30.00 46.81 26.43
CA LEU A 109 30.68 47.70 27.37
C LEU A 109 29.94 47.72 28.71
N THR A 110 30.69 47.70 29.80
CA THR A 110 30.15 47.78 31.16
C THR A 110 30.53 49.10 31.80
N PHE A 111 29.68 49.65 32.64
CA PHE A 111 29.89 50.92 33.32
C PHE A 111 29.62 50.79 34.82
N ASN A 112 30.34 51.58 35.62
CA ASN A 112 30.03 51.76 37.04
C ASN A 112 29.10 52.96 37.27
N ASN A 113 28.71 53.19 38.53
CA ASN A 113 27.82 54.30 38.91
C ASN A 113 28.40 55.70 38.61
N ALA A 114 29.72 55.82 38.43
CA ALA A 114 30.39 57.07 38.07
C ALA A 114 30.45 57.29 36.54
N GLY A 115 29.90 56.37 35.74
CA GLY A 115 29.92 56.45 34.27
C GLY A 115 31.25 56.05 33.63
N VAL A 116 32.19 55.47 34.39
CA VAL A 116 33.46 54.97 33.85
C VAL A 116 33.19 53.68 33.07
N SER A 117 33.68 53.62 31.83
CA SER A 117 33.50 52.46 30.94
C SER A 117 34.64 51.44 31.09
N SER A 118 34.33 50.17 30.90
CA SER A 118 35.31 49.14 30.57
C SER A 118 35.82 49.29 29.13
N GLY A 119 36.86 48.53 28.77
CA GLY A 119 37.15 48.25 27.36
C GLY A 119 36.06 47.37 26.71
N LYS A 120 35.97 47.35 25.38
CA LYS A 120 34.95 46.56 24.67
C LYS A 120 35.26 45.05 24.67
N VAL A 121 34.21 44.24 24.75
CA VAL A 121 34.22 42.80 24.45
C VAL A 121 33.40 42.58 23.18
N LEU A 122 33.90 41.75 22.26
CA LEU A 122 33.20 41.40 21.02
C LEU A 122 32.64 39.99 21.15
N LEU A 123 31.33 39.84 21.00
CA LEU A 123 30.65 38.54 20.96
C LEU A 123 30.03 38.36 19.58
N ARG A 124 29.98 37.12 19.09
CA ARG A 124 29.38 36.79 17.80
C ARG A 124 28.18 35.88 18.02
N GLY A 125 27.12 36.09 17.26
CA GLY A 125 25.94 35.23 17.25
C GLY A 125 25.28 35.29 15.89
N THR A 126 24.60 34.21 15.53
CA THR A 126 23.83 34.13 14.29
C THR A 126 22.36 34.20 14.66
N VAL A 127 21.61 35.06 13.97
CA VAL A 127 20.15 35.11 14.08
C VAL A 127 19.58 34.25 12.97
N TYR A 128 18.76 33.28 13.35
CA TYR A 128 18.07 32.39 12.42
C TYR A 128 16.62 32.85 12.22
N GLY A 129 16.00 32.42 11.13
CA GLY A 129 14.60 32.67 10.83
C GLY A 129 14.11 31.79 9.68
N GLU A 130 13.12 32.26 8.94
CA GLU A 130 12.53 31.49 7.84
C GLU A 130 13.47 31.23 6.66
N GLU A 131 14.41 32.14 6.34
CA GLU A 131 15.40 31.93 5.26
C GLU A 131 16.32 30.75 5.59
N TYR A 132 16.71 30.62 6.85
CA TYR A 132 17.50 29.48 7.33
C TYR A 132 16.82 28.13 7.07
N VAL A 133 15.50 28.06 7.22
CA VAL A 133 14.72 26.82 7.06
C VAL A 133 14.29 26.56 5.61
N GLY A 134 14.22 27.61 4.78
CA GLY A 134 13.53 27.63 3.48
C GLY A 134 13.96 26.56 2.47
N ASP A 135 15.23 26.13 2.51
CA ASP A 135 15.83 25.22 1.52
C ASP A 135 16.15 23.82 2.05
N TRP A 136 15.71 23.49 3.27
CA TRP A 136 16.14 22.27 3.93
C TRP A 136 15.27 21.06 3.61
N ASP A 137 15.92 19.90 3.56
CA ASP A 137 15.22 18.63 3.44
C ASP A 137 14.19 18.51 4.57
N LYS A 138 12.96 18.22 4.14
CA LYS A 138 11.86 18.00 5.07
C LYS A 138 11.91 16.55 5.50
N ARG A 139 11.56 16.29 6.75
CA ARG A 139 11.30 14.92 7.17
C ARG A 139 10.09 14.41 6.38
N THR A 140 10.30 13.36 5.59
CA THR A 140 9.28 12.80 4.70
C THR A 140 8.44 11.77 5.44
N LEU A 141 7.12 11.89 5.33
CA LEU A 141 6.20 10.85 5.77
C LEU A 141 6.17 9.74 4.70
N TYR A 142 6.68 8.56 5.06
CA TYR A 142 6.81 7.42 4.16
C TYR A 142 5.50 6.64 4.01
N ASP A 143 4.80 6.41 5.13
CA ASP A 143 3.55 5.67 5.14
C ASP A 143 2.61 6.05 6.30
N MET A 144 1.34 5.69 6.15
CA MET A 144 0.32 5.83 7.19
C MET A 144 -0.55 4.58 7.24
N ASN A 145 -0.71 4.00 8.44
CA ASN A 145 -1.50 2.79 8.64
C ASN A 145 -2.30 2.87 9.95
N PHE A 146 -3.60 2.61 9.87
CA PHE A 146 -4.37 2.35 11.08
C PHE A 146 -3.92 1.03 11.70
N GLN A 147 -3.72 1.05 13.01
CA GLN A 147 -3.41 -0.16 13.76
C GLN A 147 -4.68 -1.01 13.90
N SER A 148 -4.59 -2.29 13.51
CA SER A 148 -5.75 -3.19 13.46
C SER A 148 -6.50 -3.23 14.80
N GLY A 149 -7.83 -3.09 14.73
CA GLY A 149 -8.72 -3.12 15.90
C GLY A 149 -8.62 -1.91 16.83
N SER A 150 -7.93 -0.83 16.44
CA SER A 150 -7.75 0.36 17.27
C SER A 150 -8.11 1.66 16.52
N ALA A 151 -8.37 2.72 17.29
CA ALA A 151 -8.53 4.09 16.77
C ALA A 151 -7.18 4.83 16.68
N SER A 152 -6.11 4.11 16.32
CA SER A 152 -4.75 4.66 16.30
C SER A 152 -4.17 4.65 14.89
N LEU A 153 -3.58 5.77 14.48
CA LEU A 153 -2.91 5.96 13.19
C LEU A 153 -1.40 5.97 13.38
N ALA A 154 -0.71 4.96 12.85
CA ALA A 154 0.74 4.94 12.79
C ALA A 154 1.25 5.75 11.59
N LEU A 155 2.18 6.66 11.86
CA LEU A 155 2.92 7.46 10.89
C LEU A 155 4.32 6.88 10.77
N VAL A 156 4.70 6.41 9.58
CA VAL A 156 6.04 5.89 9.32
C VAL A 156 6.84 6.98 8.61
N TRP A 157 8.00 7.32 9.15
CA TRP A 157 8.86 8.36 8.62
C TRP A 157 10.01 7.74 7.82
N GLU A 158 10.47 8.43 6.78
CA GLU A 158 11.75 8.08 6.15
C GLU A 158 12.90 8.31 7.14
N GLU A 159 13.87 7.41 7.13
CA GLU A 159 15.10 7.59 7.91
C GLU A 159 15.89 8.78 7.33
N THR A 160 16.38 9.66 8.21
CA THR A 160 17.23 10.78 7.83
C THR A 160 18.48 10.80 8.69
N THR A 161 19.62 11.10 8.05
CA THR A 161 20.91 11.28 8.72
C THR A 161 21.18 12.75 9.05
N ASP A 162 20.27 13.66 8.69
CA ASP A 162 20.42 15.08 8.98
C ASP A 162 20.10 15.38 10.45
N LEU A 163 21.15 15.51 11.26
CA LEU A 163 21.06 15.81 12.69
C LEU A 163 20.55 17.22 13.02
N ARG A 164 20.35 18.08 12.00
CA ARG A 164 19.70 19.38 12.20
C ARG A 164 18.18 19.24 12.33
N ILE A 165 17.61 18.12 11.89
CA ILE A 165 16.20 17.80 12.12
C ILE A 165 16.05 17.36 13.57
N ALA A 166 15.34 18.16 14.37
CA ALA A 166 14.99 17.81 15.74
C ALA A 166 13.83 16.82 15.78
N GLY A 167 12.89 16.93 14.82
CA GLY A 167 11.73 16.06 14.77
C GLY A 167 10.60 16.60 13.91
N SER A 168 9.39 16.19 14.23
CA SER A 168 8.17 16.60 13.53
C SER A 168 7.11 17.03 14.52
N GLU A 169 6.51 18.20 14.27
CA GLU A 169 5.28 18.61 14.94
C GLU A 169 4.10 18.22 14.06
N VAL A 170 3.18 17.43 14.61
CA VAL A 170 2.01 16.87 13.93
C VAL A 170 0.75 17.42 14.57
N TRP A 171 -0.19 17.85 13.73
CA TRP A 171 -1.50 18.33 14.14
C TRP A 171 -2.59 17.51 13.46
N TYR A 172 -3.64 17.20 14.22
CA TYR A 172 -4.79 16.44 13.76
C TYR A 172 -6.01 16.75 14.62
N THR A 173 -7.20 16.46 14.12
CA THR A 173 -8.44 16.54 14.91
C THR A 173 -8.77 15.14 15.41
N ASP A 174 -9.03 15.01 16.72
CA ASP A 174 -9.37 13.74 17.35
C ASP A 174 -10.85 13.36 17.18
N ALA A 175 -11.24 12.20 17.74
CA ALA A 175 -12.59 11.67 17.65
C ALA A 175 -13.67 12.54 18.34
N GLU A 176 -13.30 13.39 19.28
CA GLU A 176 -14.19 14.36 19.93
C GLU A 176 -14.32 15.66 19.14
N GLY A 177 -13.49 15.86 18.12
CA GLY A 177 -13.49 17.07 17.29
C GLY A 177 -12.54 18.16 17.78
N GLU A 178 -11.63 17.83 18.70
CA GLU A 178 -10.66 18.77 19.26
C GLU A 178 -9.33 18.71 18.49
N ASP A 179 -8.69 19.87 18.32
CA ASP A 179 -7.40 19.98 17.65
C ASP A 179 -6.27 19.55 18.60
N GLN A 180 -5.56 18.50 18.20
CA GLN A 180 -4.40 17.95 18.90
C GLN A 180 -3.09 18.37 18.23
N GLN A 181 -2.06 18.55 19.05
CA GLN A 181 -0.68 18.82 18.64
C GLN A 181 0.27 17.86 19.36
N GLN A 182 1.12 17.17 18.61
CA GLN A 182 2.12 16.26 19.15
C GLN A 182 3.48 16.49 18.50
N PHE A 183 4.56 16.32 19.28
CA PHE A 183 5.93 16.40 18.80
C PHE A 183 6.57 15.01 18.82
N PHE A 184 7.23 14.63 17.73
CA PHE A 184 7.96 13.37 17.61
C PHE A 184 9.42 13.61 17.25
N GLU A 185 10.31 13.16 18.12
CA GLU A 185 11.76 13.23 17.93
C GLU A 185 12.21 12.63 16.59
N HIS A 186 13.33 13.13 16.07
CA HIS A 186 13.89 12.66 14.80
C HIS A 186 14.21 11.16 14.80
N SER A 187 14.55 10.58 15.96
CA SER A 187 14.86 9.16 16.11
C SER A 187 13.63 8.25 16.01
N ALA A 188 12.42 8.79 16.07
CA ALA A 188 11.20 8.00 15.99
C ALA A 188 10.87 7.63 14.53
N LEU A 189 11.27 6.44 14.07
CA LEU A 189 10.90 5.96 12.71
C LEU A 189 9.40 5.67 12.56
N THR A 190 8.69 5.51 13.69
CA THR A 190 7.24 5.38 13.72
C THR A 190 6.67 6.19 14.87
N SER A 191 5.65 6.99 14.57
CA SER A 191 4.86 7.77 15.51
C SER A 191 3.42 7.26 15.53
N VAL A 192 2.70 7.42 16.64
CA VAL A 192 1.31 6.98 16.75
C VAL A 192 0.44 8.14 17.17
N LEU A 193 -0.61 8.41 16.41
CA LEU A 193 -1.69 9.31 16.79
C LEU A 193 -2.82 8.46 17.36
N GLU A 194 -3.19 8.72 18.62
CA GLU A 194 -4.29 8.02 19.28
C GLU A 194 -5.61 8.77 19.10
N ASN A 195 -6.71 8.07 19.35
CA ASN A 195 -8.05 8.63 19.37
C ASN A 195 -8.47 9.30 18.05
N MET A 196 -8.13 8.65 16.94
CA MET A 196 -8.47 9.11 15.61
C MET A 196 -9.97 8.90 15.33
N PRO A 197 -10.63 9.83 14.60
CA PRO A 197 -12.02 9.68 14.20
C PRO A 197 -12.28 8.38 13.44
N ALA A 198 -13.45 7.77 13.67
CA ALA A 198 -13.93 6.62 12.92
C ALA A 198 -14.50 7.01 11.54
N THR A 199 -13.89 7.99 10.87
CA THR A 199 -14.27 8.43 9.52
C THR A 199 -13.48 7.66 8.46
N GLU A 200 -14.04 7.58 7.25
CA GLU A 200 -13.38 6.90 6.13
C GLU A 200 -12.07 7.58 5.74
N THR A 201 -12.06 8.91 5.73
CA THR A 201 -10.89 9.73 5.44
C THR A 201 -10.78 10.86 6.46
N GLY A 202 -9.58 11.40 6.58
CA GLY A 202 -9.30 12.60 7.34
C GLY A 202 -7.94 13.17 6.96
N GLN A 203 -7.57 14.28 7.56
CA GLN A 203 -6.33 14.99 7.24
C GLN A 203 -5.50 15.19 8.51
N ILE A 204 -4.19 15.04 8.35
CA ILE A 204 -3.22 15.56 9.31
C ILE A 204 -2.39 16.63 8.63
N ARG A 205 -1.80 17.52 9.41
CA ARG A 205 -0.74 18.43 8.94
C ARG A 205 0.48 18.28 9.83
N TYR A 206 1.65 18.27 9.23
CA TYR A 206 2.90 18.19 9.97
C TYR A 206 3.93 19.16 9.43
N ARG A 207 4.89 19.55 10.25
CA ARG A 207 6.06 20.32 9.82
C ARG A 207 7.30 19.81 10.51
N THR A 208 8.42 19.90 9.81
CA THR A 208 9.73 19.57 10.37
C THR A 208 10.15 20.64 11.37
N ALA A 209 10.69 20.21 12.50
CA ALA A 209 11.33 21.05 13.48
C ALA A 209 12.85 20.92 13.37
N TYR A 210 13.55 22.05 13.44
CA TYR A 210 14.97 22.15 13.18
C TYR A 210 15.70 22.76 14.37
N LEU A 211 16.89 22.22 14.66
CA LEU A 211 17.83 22.77 15.63
C LEU A 211 19.14 23.11 14.89
N PRO A 212 19.35 24.38 14.54
CA PRO A 212 20.50 24.86 13.74
C PRO A 212 21.86 24.38 14.24
N ASP A 213 22.05 24.48 15.54
CA ASP A 213 23.22 24.03 16.27
C ASP A 213 22.84 23.74 17.72
N ALA A 214 23.74 23.07 18.46
CA ALA A 214 23.50 22.68 19.85
C ALA A 214 23.39 23.85 20.85
N GLN A 215 23.71 25.07 20.43
CA GLN A 215 23.63 26.32 21.21
C GLN A 215 22.42 27.18 20.82
N SER A 216 21.64 26.80 19.81
CA SER A 216 20.38 27.47 19.48
C SER A 216 19.41 27.36 20.64
N ILE A 217 18.87 28.51 21.07
CA ILE A 217 17.89 28.58 22.16
C ILE A 217 16.47 28.32 21.68
N ASP A 218 16.25 28.36 20.37
CA ASP A 218 14.95 28.20 19.74
C ASP A 218 14.96 27.04 18.74
N THR A 219 13.81 26.37 18.64
CA THR A 219 13.48 25.44 17.56
C THR A 219 12.87 26.24 16.41
N LEU A 220 13.40 26.06 15.21
CA LEU A 220 12.81 26.62 14.00
C LEU A 220 11.89 25.61 13.34
N TYR A 221 10.88 26.10 12.65
CA TYR A 221 9.85 25.25 12.05
C TYR A 221 9.71 25.52 10.56
N GLY A 222 9.63 24.44 9.79
CA GLY A 222 9.30 24.53 8.38
C GLY A 222 7.82 24.84 8.12
N THR A 223 7.47 24.85 6.85
CA THR A 223 6.08 24.96 6.40
C THR A 223 5.29 23.68 6.65
N PHE A 224 4.00 23.82 6.94
CA PHE A 224 3.11 22.67 7.08
C PHE A 224 2.94 21.92 5.76
N THR A 225 2.97 20.60 5.85
CA THR A 225 2.56 19.66 4.81
C THR A 225 1.29 18.97 5.28
N ALA A 226 0.24 19.03 4.47
CA ALA A 226 -1.03 18.38 4.76
C ALA A 226 -1.13 17.05 4.00
N VAL A 227 -1.54 15.99 4.69
CA VAL A 227 -1.65 14.64 4.12
C VAL A 227 -2.98 14.02 4.52
N THR A 228 -3.66 13.42 3.55
CA THR A 228 -4.92 12.70 3.76
C THR A 228 -4.62 11.26 4.12
N TYR A 229 -5.24 10.76 5.19
CA TYR A 229 -5.25 9.34 5.52
C TYR A 229 -6.59 8.70 5.12
N THR A 230 -6.57 7.38 4.94
CA THR A 230 -7.76 6.56 4.70
C THR A 230 -7.85 5.47 5.76
N ASN A 231 -8.95 5.43 6.52
CA ASN A 231 -9.28 4.31 7.38
C ASN A 231 -9.90 3.20 6.53
N ARG A 232 -9.05 2.31 6.04
CA ARG A 232 -9.41 1.23 5.11
C ARG A 232 -10.47 0.27 5.66
N ALA A 233 -10.49 0.06 6.98
CA ALA A 233 -11.50 -0.79 7.62
C ALA A 233 -12.89 -0.13 7.57
N VAL A 234 -12.96 1.17 7.90
CA VAL A 234 -14.22 1.94 7.80
C VAL A 234 -14.66 2.06 6.34
N ALA A 235 -13.75 2.38 5.43
CA ALA A 235 -14.02 2.45 3.99
C ALA A 235 -14.66 1.15 3.49
N PHE A 236 -14.04 0.00 3.79
CA PHE A 236 -14.57 -1.31 3.41
C PHE A 236 -15.95 -1.58 4.01
N ASN A 237 -16.15 -1.25 5.29
CA ASN A 237 -17.43 -1.47 5.96
C ASN A 237 -18.57 -0.63 5.37
N ASN A 238 -18.27 0.54 4.82
CA ASN A 238 -19.24 1.42 4.15
C ASN A 238 -19.58 0.98 2.72
N LEU A 239 -18.79 0.10 2.09
CA LEU A 239 -19.08 -0.37 0.73
C LEU A 239 -20.40 -1.17 0.68
N PRO A 240 -21.30 -0.85 -0.28
CA PRO A 240 -22.54 -1.59 -0.52
C PRO A 240 -22.31 -2.88 -1.33
N GLY A 241 -23.38 -3.63 -1.60
CA GLY A 241 -23.33 -4.80 -2.48
C GLY A 241 -22.44 -5.92 -1.95
N TRP A 242 -21.75 -6.62 -2.85
CA TRP A 242 -20.75 -7.62 -2.46
C TRP A 242 -19.38 -6.97 -2.35
N LYS A 243 -18.63 -7.30 -1.31
CA LYS A 243 -17.33 -6.70 -1.03
C LYS A 243 -16.34 -7.75 -0.56
N PHE A 244 -15.12 -7.64 -1.06
CA PHE A 244 -14.04 -8.59 -0.83
C PHE A 244 -12.79 -7.85 -0.37
N ARG A 245 -12.22 -8.29 0.76
CA ARG A 245 -10.98 -7.76 1.33
C ARG A 245 -9.79 -8.27 0.55
N CYS A 246 -9.10 -7.35 -0.11
CA CYS A 246 -7.82 -7.61 -0.73
C CYS A 246 -6.69 -7.28 0.25
N LYS A 247 -5.84 -8.26 0.52
CA LYS A 247 -4.54 -8.09 1.16
C LYS A 247 -3.48 -8.04 0.06
N VAL A 248 -2.73 -6.94 -0.01
CA VAL A 248 -1.79 -6.68 -1.11
C VAL A 248 -0.36 -6.88 -0.62
N MET A 249 0.29 -7.95 -1.06
CA MET A 249 1.73 -8.12 -0.93
C MET A 249 2.38 -7.37 -2.10
N ALA A 250 3.12 -6.29 -1.84
CA ALA A 250 3.75 -5.51 -2.90
C ALA A 250 5.28 -5.52 -2.75
N GLU A 251 6.00 -5.77 -3.85
CA GLU A 251 7.46 -5.83 -3.84
C GLU A 251 8.05 -4.42 -3.58
N THR A 252 9.09 -4.32 -2.76
CA THR A 252 9.61 -3.02 -2.28
C THR A 252 10.11 -2.12 -3.39
N GLN A 253 10.80 -2.66 -4.41
CA GLN A 253 11.22 -1.88 -5.57
C GLN A 253 10.01 -1.46 -6.44
N THR A 254 9.01 -2.32 -6.60
CA THR A 254 7.73 -1.96 -7.23
C THR A 254 7.04 -0.81 -6.50
N ILE A 255 7.03 -0.79 -5.16
CA ILE A 255 6.49 0.33 -4.39
C ILE A 255 7.31 1.61 -4.66
N ALA A 256 8.64 1.51 -4.62
CA ALA A 256 9.56 2.64 -4.82
C ALA A 256 9.38 3.28 -6.21
N ASP A 257 9.35 2.46 -7.28
CA ASP A 257 9.17 2.90 -8.68
C ASP A 257 7.85 3.63 -8.91
N HIS A 258 6.87 3.39 -8.03
CA HIS A 258 5.56 4.00 -8.09
C HIS A 258 5.37 5.17 -7.11
N GLY A 259 6.45 5.69 -6.53
CA GLY A 259 6.46 6.91 -5.71
C GLY A 259 6.34 6.66 -4.21
N GLY A 260 6.68 5.45 -3.75
CA GLY A 260 6.61 5.06 -2.35
C GLY A 260 5.22 4.59 -1.90
N PRO A 261 5.07 4.16 -0.64
CA PRO A 261 3.86 3.49 -0.14
C PRO A 261 2.58 4.30 -0.30
N LEU A 262 2.58 5.59 0.04
CA LEU A 262 1.39 6.43 -0.06
C LEU A 262 0.90 6.55 -1.51
N ALA A 263 1.81 6.84 -2.45
CA ALA A 263 1.48 6.97 -3.86
C ALA A 263 1.07 5.63 -4.49
N PHE A 264 1.76 4.54 -4.13
CA PHE A 264 1.42 3.19 -4.58
C PHE A 264 0.04 2.78 -4.08
N LYS A 265 -0.28 3.05 -2.81
CA LYS A 265 -1.60 2.75 -2.23
C LYS A 265 -2.72 3.45 -2.97
N ALA A 266 -2.56 4.74 -3.27
CA ALA A 266 -3.54 5.50 -4.04
C ALA A 266 -3.74 4.92 -5.45
N LYS A 267 -2.67 4.51 -6.14
CA LYS A 267 -2.74 3.85 -7.45
C LYS A 267 -3.41 2.48 -7.37
N MET A 268 -3.14 1.68 -6.34
CA MET A 268 -3.83 0.41 -6.09
C MET A 268 -5.32 0.61 -5.83
N ASP A 269 -5.70 1.61 -5.02
CA ASP A 269 -7.11 1.94 -4.77
C ASP A 269 -7.82 2.29 -6.08
N GLU A 270 -7.22 3.15 -6.91
CA GLU A 270 -7.76 3.50 -8.23
C GLU A 270 -7.91 2.26 -9.14
N GLY A 271 -6.87 1.43 -9.22
CA GLY A 271 -6.89 0.22 -10.05
C GLY A 271 -7.97 -0.77 -9.63
N LEU A 272 -8.14 -0.98 -8.33
CA LEU A 272 -9.17 -1.85 -7.76
C LEU A 272 -10.58 -1.31 -7.97
N ILE A 273 -10.77 0.00 -7.85
CA ILE A 273 -12.05 0.66 -8.18
C ILE A 273 -12.37 0.48 -9.67
N ARG A 274 -11.39 0.69 -10.56
CA ARG A 274 -11.55 0.53 -12.01
C ARG A 274 -11.84 -0.92 -12.43
N ALA A 275 -11.26 -1.90 -11.76
CA ALA A 275 -11.58 -3.31 -12.00
C ALA A 275 -12.97 -3.66 -11.45
N SER A 276 -13.28 -3.22 -10.22
CA SER A 276 -14.57 -3.45 -9.56
C SER A 276 -15.74 -2.88 -10.37
N SER A 277 -15.60 -1.68 -10.94
CA SER A 277 -16.66 -1.05 -11.73
C SER A 277 -17.05 -1.86 -12.97
N LYS A 278 -16.15 -2.68 -13.52
CA LYS A 278 -16.44 -3.54 -14.68
C LYS A 278 -17.30 -4.77 -14.33
N PHE A 279 -17.62 -4.99 -13.05
CA PHE A 279 -18.66 -5.94 -12.64
C PHE A 279 -20.06 -5.31 -12.62
N GLN A 280 -20.20 -3.99 -12.76
CA GLN A 280 -21.48 -3.28 -12.76
C GLN A 280 -22.21 -3.46 -14.11
N VAL A 281 -22.62 -4.69 -14.40
CA VAL A 281 -23.32 -5.08 -15.63
C VAL A 281 -24.70 -5.64 -15.31
N PRO A 282 -25.72 -5.42 -16.15
CA PRO A 282 -27.05 -5.99 -15.93
C PRO A 282 -27.02 -7.52 -15.82
N GLY A 283 -27.75 -8.05 -14.84
CA GLY A 283 -27.79 -9.48 -14.57
C GLY A 283 -26.69 -9.96 -13.65
N LEU A 284 -25.91 -9.08 -13.01
CA LEU A 284 -24.83 -9.42 -12.10
C LEU A 284 -25.02 -8.65 -10.79
N ASN A 285 -25.36 -9.37 -9.71
CA ASN A 285 -25.71 -8.79 -8.41
C ASN A 285 -26.81 -7.71 -8.47
N ASP A 286 -27.87 -7.90 -9.27
CA ASP A 286 -28.96 -6.91 -9.41
C ASP A 286 -29.60 -6.54 -8.05
N ALA A 287 -29.73 -7.52 -7.15
CA ALA A 287 -30.25 -7.29 -5.80
C ALA A 287 -29.35 -6.39 -4.94
N GLY A 288 -28.03 -6.40 -5.19
CA GLY A 288 -27.05 -5.51 -4.59
C GLY A 288 -26.78 -4.25 -5.43
N GLY A 289 -27.70 -3.88 -6.34
CA GLY A 289 -27.54 -2.69 -7.18
C GLY A 289 -26.42 -2.81 -8.22
N ASN A 290 -26.08 -4.03 -8.62
CA ASN A 290 -24.95 -4.38 -9.50
C ASN A 290 -23.57 -4.06 -8.91
N GLN A 291 -23.46 -3.86 -7.59
CA GLN A 291 -22.22 -3.43 -6.98
C GLN A 291 -21.41 -4.64 -6.48
N ILE A 292 -20.21 -4.80 -7.02
CA ILE A 292 -19.17 -5.70 -6.51
C ILE A 292 -17.90 -4.89 -6.29
N HIS A 293 -17.28 -5.06 -5.13
CA HIS A 293 -16.09 -4.33 -4.74
C HIS A 293 -14.97 -5.29 -4.34
N PHE A 294 -13.80 -5.08 -4.95
CA PHE A 294 -12.53 -5.61 -4.50
C PHE A 294 -11.76 -4.43 -3.92
N TYR A 295 -11.40 -4.49 -2.64
CA TYR A 295 -10.88 -3.32 -1.94
C TYR A 295 -9.66 -3.68 -1.10
N MET A 296 -8.59 -2.90 -1.25
CA MET A 296 -7.36 -3.10 -0.48
C MET A 296 -7.56 -2.66 0.96
N THR A 297 -7.61 -3.63 1.85
CA THR A 297 -7.72 -3.40 3.30
C THR A 297 -6.35 -3.31 3.97
N GLU A 298 -5.36 -4.00 3.41
CA GLU A 298 -4.00 -4.06 3.92
C GLU A 298 -3.00 -4.12 2.77
N MET A 299 -1.85 -3.46 2.94
CA MET A 299 -0.70 -3.57 2.05
C MET A 299 0.54 -3.91 2.87
N ILE A 300 1.25 -4.96 2.48
CA ILE A 300 2.46 -5.43 3.16
C ILE A 300 3.61 -5.43 2.13
N PRO A 301 4.67 -4.64 2.36
CA PRO A 301 5.85 -4.68 1.51
C PRO A 301 6.60 -6.02 1.67
N PHE A 302 7.21 -6.52 0.60
CA PHE A 302 8.07 -7.69 0.65
C PHE A 302 9.29 -7.57 -0.26
N GLU A 303 10.31 -8.38 0.02
CA GLU A 303 11.50 -8.54 -0.82
C GLU A 303 11.59 -9.98 -1.36
N GLY A 304 12.24 -10.14 -2.51
CA GLY A 304 12.49 -11.45 -3.12
C GLY A 304 11.42 -11.89 -4.11
N THR A 305 11.18 -13.19 -4.21
CA THR A 305 10.34 -13.77 -5.27
C THR A 305 8.87 -13.80 -4.89
N SER A 306 7.99 -13.56 -5.85
CA SER A 306 6.53 -13.67 -5.70
C SER A 306 6.13 -15.08 -5.27
N GLY A 307 6.88 -16.09 -5.75
CA GLY A 307 6.65 -17.50 -5.43
C GLY A 307 6.80 -17.89 -3.95
N GLN A 308 7.40 -17.04 -3.10
CA GLN A 308 7.49 -17.32 -1.67
C GLN A 308 6.11 -17.44 -1.01
N PHE A 309 5.09 -16.77 -1.56
CA PHE A 309 3.72 -16.81 -1.06
C PHE A 309 2.92 -18.02 -1.56
N ARG A 310 3.52 -18.89 -2.38
CA ARG A 310 2.84 -20.09 -2.92
C ARG A 310 2.26 -20.98 -1.84
N TYR A 311 2.89 -21.04 -0.67
CA TYR A 311 2.51 -21.90 0.45
C TYR A 311 1.49 -21.27 1.38
N LEU A 312 1.17 -19.97 1.22
CA LEU A 312 0.09 -19.34 1.98
C LEU A 312 -1.28 -19.87 1.57
N ARG A 313 -1.38 -20.76 0.57
CA ARG A 313 -2.61 -21.42 0.13
C ARG A 313 -3.38 -22.09 1.26
N GLY A 314 -4.61 -21.62 1.48
CA GLY A 314 -5.53 -22.22 2.46
C GLY A 314 -5.25 -21.77 3.89
N VAL A 315 -4.46 -20.70 4.08
CA VAL A 315 -4.41 -19.99 5.36
C VAL A 315 -5.80 -19.39 5.62
N ASP A 316 -6.41 -19.81 6.72
CA ASP A 316 -7.67 -19.24 7.21
C ASP A 316 -7.34 -17.91 7.91
N ASP A 317 -7.43 -16.83 7.12
CA ASP A 317 -7.28 -15.46 7.60
C ASP A 317 -8.66 -14.78 7.55
N PRO A 318 -9.28 -14.47 8.70
CA PRO A 318 -10.62 -13.87 8.73
C PRO A 318 -10.68 -12.48 8.09
N ASP A 319 -9.54 -11.80 8.01
CA ASP A 319 -9.39 -10.43 7.50
C ASP A 319 -8.96 -10.39 6.03
N MET A 320 -8.81 -11.55 5.38
CA MET A 320 -8.47 -11.66 3.97
C MET A 320 -9.53 -12.46 3.21
N ASP A 321 -9.99 -11.92 2.09
CA ASP A 321 -10.80 -12.67 1.13
C ASP A 321 -9.99 -13.01 -0.12
N ILE A 322 -9.07 -12.12 -0.51
CA ILE A 322 -8.17 -12.26 -1.67
C ILE A 322 -6.76 -11.80 -1.29
N LEU A 323 -5.74 -12.61 -1.58
CA LEU A 323 -4.34 -12.19 -1.56
C LEU A 323 -3.92 -11.74 -2.96
N LEU A 324 -3.50 -10.49 -3.10
CA LEU A 324 -2.91 -9.95 -4.32
C LEU A 324 -1.40 -9.84 -4.14
N ILE A 325 -0.63 -10.46 -5.02
CA ILE A 325 0.82 -10.34 -5.04
C ILE A 325 1.19 -9.43 -6.21
N VAL A 326 1.85 -8.32 -5.94
CA VAL A 326 2.15 -7.27 -6.92
C VAL A 326 3.66 -7.12 -7.02
N ASN A 327 4.21 -7.48 -8.19
CA ASN A 327 5.65 -7.46 -8.42
C ASN A 327 5.98 -7.19 -9.90
N SER A 328 6.38 -5.96 -10.21
CA SER A 328 6.82 -5.54 -11.56
C SER A 328 8.25 -5.95 -11.88
N HIS A 329 9.02 -6.44 -10.89
CA HIS A 329 10.43 -6.83 -11.00
C HIS A 329 10.64 -8.34 -10.95
N ALA A 330 9.56 -9.11 -11.08
CA ALA A 330 9.62 -10.56 -11.00
C ALA A 330 10.52 -11.14 -12.11
N ALA A 331 11.52 -11.93 -11.70
CA ALA A 331 12.44 -12.57 -12.62
C ALA A 331 11.74 -13.61 -13.52
N SER A 332 12.36 -13.94 -14.66
CA SER A 332 11.88 -15.03 -15.52
C SER A 332 11.77 -16.33 -14.71
N GLY A 333 10.59 -16.95 -14.71
CA GLY A 333 10.30 -18.16 -13.94
C GLY A 333 9.81 -17.93 -12.50
N ASP A 334 9.73 -16.69 -12.01
CA ASP A 334 9.02 -16.39 -10.78
C ASP A 334 7.50 -16.64 -10.95
N LEU A 335 6.79 -16.93 -9.86
CA LEU A 335 5.34 -17.08 -9.85
C LEU A 335 4.68 -15.70 -9.75
N SER A 336 4.99 -14.84 -10.70
CA SER A 336 4.29 -13.57 -10.96
C SER A 336 3.30 -13.68 -12.12
N TRP A 337 3.22 -14.86 -12.74
CA TRP A 337 2.40 -15.16 -13.91
C TRP A 337 1.14 -15.92 -13.52
N GLY A 338 0.01 -15.20 -13.56
CA GLY A 338 -1.33 -15.80 -13.54
C GLY A 338 -1.68 -16.63 -12.31
N TRP A 339 -2.87 -17.22 -12.39
CA TRP A 339 -3.60 -17.81 -11.28
C TRP A 339 -2.84 -18.88 -10.47
N LEU A 340 -2.82 -18.68 -9.14
CA LEU A 340 -2.75 -19.76 -8.16
C LEU A 340 -4.17 -19.95 -7.58
N ARG A 341 -4.57 -21.16 -7.17
CA ARG A 341 -5.96 -21.43 -6.71
C ARG A 341 -6.49 -20.31 -5.83
N ALA A 342 -7.61 -19.67 -6.18
CA ALA A 342 -8.24 -18.62 -5.37
C ALA A 342 -8.26 -19.03 -3.88
N PRO A 343 -7.95 -18.13 -2.93
CA PRO A 343 -7.92 -16.65 -3.04
C PRO A 343 -6.63 -15.94 -3.52
N TYR A 344 -5.66 -16.61 -4.16
CA TYR A 344 -4.34 -16.02 -4.46
C TYR A 344 -4.23 -15.55 -5.92
N LEU A 345 -4.09 -14.25 -6.15
CA LEU A 345 -3.89 -13.68 -7.49
C LEU A 345 -2.52 -12.99 -7.55
N THR A 346 -1.83 -13.14 -8.68
CA THR A 346 -0.54 -12.48 -8.93
C THR A 346 -0.70 -11.48 -10.06
N LEU A 347 -0.23 -10.25 -9.84
CA LEU A 347 -0.19 -9.17 -10.82
C LEU A 347 1.28 -8.82 -11.09
N GLY A 348 1.80 -9.21 -12.26
CA GLY A 348 3.23 -9.10 -12.57
C GLY A 348 3.57 -8.60 -13.97
N HIS A 349 2.64 -7.94 -14.68
CA HIS A 349 2.86 -7.54 -16.07
C HIS A 349 2.95 -6.03 -16.33
N ASP A 350 3.94 -5.63 -17.15
CA ASP A 350 4.18 -4.31 -17.74
C ASP A 350 4.14 -4.34 -19.29
N TYR A 351 2.96 -4.45 -19.92
CA TYR A 351 2.81 -4.18 -21.37
C TYR A 351 2.51 -2.69 -21.60
N ALA A 352 2.08 -1.96 -20.55
CA ALA A 352 1.75 -0.54 -20.57
C ALA A 352 1.74 0.09 -19.14
N GLY A 353 2.46 -0.51 -18.18
CA GLY A 353 2.48 -0.14 -16.77
C GLY A 353 1.48 -0.91 -15.90
N LEU A 354 1.85 -1.10 -14.62
CA LEU A 354 1.11 -1.85 -13.59
C LEU A 354 -0.34 -1.38 -13.36
N PHE A 355 -0.64 -0.12 -13.66
CA PHE A 355 -1.95 0.51 -13.48
C PHE A 355 -2.60 0.94 -14.82
N GLY A 356 -2.02 0.51 -15.95
CA GLY A 356 -2.53 0.76 -17.30
C GLY A 356 -3.79 -0.06 -17.61
N ASN A 357 -4.49 0.28 -18.70
CA ASN A 357 -5.76 -0.37 -19.06
C ASN A 357 -5.66 -1.90 -19.18
N SER A 358 -4.63 -2.41 -19.85
CA SER A 358 -4.40 -3.85 -20.00
C SER A 358 -4.16 -4.55 -18.65
N ALA A 359 -3.50 -3.88 -17.70
CA ALA A 359 -3.31 -4.43 -16.35
C ALA A 359 -4.62 -4.47 -15.57
N ILE A 360 -5.50 -3.47 -15.74
CA ILE A 360 -6.84 -3.49 -15.14
C ILE A 360 -7.73 -4.55 -15.79
N ASP A 361 -7.62 -4.80 -17.09
CA ASP A 361 -8.34 -5.90 -17.76
C ASP A 361 -7.84 -7.26 -17.25
N ALA A 362 -6.53 -7.44 -17.09
CA ALA A 362 -5.96 -8.64 -16.49
C ALA A 362 -6.45 -8.83 -15.05
N LEU A 363 -6.45 -7.77 -14.23
CA LEU A 363 -6.98 -7.82 -12.87
C LEU A 363 -8.47 -8.18 -12.84
N LEU A 364 -9.27 -7.65 -13.77
CA LEU A 364 -10.68 -8.03 -13.93
C LEU A 364 -10.84 -9.53 -14.23
N HIS A 365 -10.06 -10.05 -15.18
CA HIS A 365 -10.05 -11.46 -15.55
C HIS A 365 -9.74 -12.35 -14.33
N GLU A 366 -8.70 -11.98 -13.58
CA GLU A 366 -8.29 -12.70 -12.36
C GLU A 366 -9.36 -12.63 -11.25
N PHE A 367 -10.06 -11.51 -11.10
CA PHE A 367 -11.24 -11.44 -10.23
C PHE A 367 -12.37 -12.35 -10.70
N GLY A 368 -12.55 -12.54 -12.01
CA GLY A 368 -13.43 -13.56 -12.56
C GLY A 368 -13.11 -14.96 -12.02
N HIS A 369 -11.83 -15.35 -12.03
CA HIS A 369 -11.38 -16.62 -11.45
C HIS A 369 -11.64 -16.70 -9.95
N ALA A 370 -11.40 -15.62 -9.20
CA ALA A 370 -11.73 -15.55 -7.77
C ALA A 370 -13.24 -15.71 -7.49
N ARG A 371 -14.09 -15.47 -8.50
CA ARG A 371 -15.53 -15.71 -8.47
C ARG A 371 -15.97 -17.05 -9.08
N GLY A 372 -15.04 -17.96 -9.36
CA GLY A 372 -15.32 -19.34 -9.78
C GLY A 372 -15.26 -19.58 -11.28
N MET A 373 -14.87 -18.58 -12.06
CA MET A 373 -14.68 -18.73 -13.50
C MET A 373 -13.46 -19.56 -13.84
N TYR A 374 -13.57 -20.33 -14.91
CA TYR A 374 -12.43 -20.89 -15.63
C TYR A 374 -12.22 -20.12 -16.93
N ASP A 375 -11.04 -20.29 -17.52
CA ASP A 375 -10.70 -19.75 -18.84
C ASP A 375 -11.53 -20.40 -19.95
N LEU A 376 -12.33 -19.63 -20.69
CA LEU A 376 -13.20 -20.23 -21.71
C LEU A 376 -12.44 -20.84 -22.89
N TYR A 377 -11.16 -20.47 -23.07
CA TYR A 377 -10.29 -21.08 -24.06
C TYR A 377 -9.90 -22.54 -23.73
N LEU A 378 -10.15 -23.04 -22.52
CA LEU A 378 -9.87 -24.45 -22.16
C LEU A 378 -10.70 -25.47 -22.96
N GLY A 379 -11.85 -25.04 -23.49
CA GLY A 379 -12.74 -25.87 -24.32
C GLY A 379 -12.63 -25.60 -25.82
N GLU A 380 -11.70 -24.71 -26.24
CA GLU A 380 -11.58 -24.28 -27.63
C GLU A 380 -10.82 -25.30 -28.50
N VAL A 381 -11.17 -25.34 -29.78
CA VAL A 381 -10.49 -26.09 -30.84
C VAL A 381 -10.36 -25.14 -32.04
N PRO A 382 -9.48 -24.12 -31.97
CA PRO A 382 -9.49 -23.01 -32.92
C PRO A 382 -9.07 -23.43 -34.33
N ASN A 383 -8.24 -24.47 -34.45
CA ASN A 383 -7.80 -25.00 -35.73
C ASN A 383 -8.56 -26.29 -36.08
N ALA A 384 -9.36 -26.24 -37.15
CA ALA A 384 -10.07 -27.39 -37.71
C ALA A 384 -9.18 -28.63 -37.96
N ALA A 385 -7.90 -28.44 -38.29
CA ALA A 385 -6.95 -29.53 -38.51
C ALA A 385 -6.68 -30.34 -37.22
N ASN A 386 -6.88 -29.75 -36.04
CA ASN A 386 -6.74 -30.42 -34.75
C ASN A 386 -7.99 -31.25 -34.37
N ASN A 387 -8.98 -31.31 -35.25
CA ASN A 387 -10.16 -32.15 -35.12
C ASN A 387 -10.25 -33.14 -36.31
N PRO A 388 -9.44 -34.21 -36.34
CA PRO A 388 -9.52 -35.27 -37.35
C PRO A 388 -10.86 -36.02 -37.40
N ILE A 389 -11.75 -35.84 -36.42
CA ILE A 389 -13.04 -36.55 -36.35
C ILE A 389 -14.10 -35.88 -37.24
N SER A 390 -14.23 -34.55 -37.19
CA SER A 390 -15.21 -33.82 -38.00
C SER A 390 -14.65 -32.67 -38.84
N GLY A 391 -13.40 -32.25 -38.61
CA GLY A 391 -12.80 -31.08 -39.25
C GLY A 391 -13.45 -29.76 -38.85
N GLN A 392 -14.24 -29.72 -37.77
CA GLN A 392 -14.85 -28.50 -37.26
C GLN A 392 -13.91 -27.80 -36.28
N ALA A 393 -13.83 -26.47 -36.36
CA ALA A 393 -13.26 -25.64 -35.31
C ALA A 393 -14.33 -25.26 -34.27
N PHE A 394 -13.89 -24.80 -33.11
CA PHE A 394 -14.72 -24.21 -32.07
C PHE A 394 -13.94 -23.10 -31.35
N GLU A 395 -14.58 -21.94 -31.22
CA GLU A 395 -14.12 -20.82 -30.40
C GLU A 395 -15.27 -20.40 -29.49
N SER A 396 -14.96 -20.08 -28.23
CA SER A 396 -15.95 -19.64 -27.27
C SER A 396 -16.40 -18.21 -27.62
N LYS A 397 -17.61 -17.82 -27.18
CA LYS A 397 -18.07 -16.45 -27.36
C LYS A 397 -17.09 -15.48 -26.69
N ARG A 398 -16.64 -14.48 -27.45
CA ARG A 398 -15.68 -13.47 -26.99
C ARG A 398 -16.16 -12.75 -25.73
N CYS A 399 -15.35 -12.79 -24.68
CA CYS A 399 -15.56 -12.12 -23.40
C CYS A 399 -14.22 -11.96 -22.65
N ILE A 400 -14.23 -11.32 -21.48
CA ILE A 400 -13.02 -11.12 -20.68
C ILE A 400 -12.33 -12.45 -20.30
N MET A 401 -13.09 -13.54 -20.17
CA MET A 401 -12.55 -14.85 -19.76
C MET A 401 -11.89 -15.67 -20.88
N ASN A 402 -11.86 -15.17 -22.12
CA ASN A 402 -11.00 -15.71 -23.18
C ASN A 402 -10.13 -14.65 -23.87
N TYR A 403 -10.40 -13.36 -23.63
CA TYR A 403 -9.57 -12.25 -24.09
C TYR A 403 -9.23 -11.33 -22.91
N PRO A 404 -8.21 -11.64 -22.10
CA PRO A 404 -7.91 -10.89 -20.86
C PRO A 404 -7.37 -9.47 -21.07
N TYR A 405 -7.21 -9.02 -22.33
CA TYR A 405 -6.67 -7.72 -22.67
C TYR A 405 -7.54 -7.03 -23.73
N GLY A 406 -8.04 -5.83 -23.44
CA GLY A 406 -8.85 -5.04 -24.36
C GLY A 406 -10.31 -5.51 -24.51
N GLU A 407 -10.75 -6.44 -23.66
CA GLU A 407 -12.14 -6.89 -23.56
C GLU A 407 -12.61 -6.71 -22.12
N THR A 408 -13.86 -6.35 -21.92
CA THR A 408 -14.43 -6.11 -20.57
C THR A 408 -15.84 -6.70 -20.40
N VAL A 409 -16.36 -7.34 -21.45
CA VAL A 409 -17.69 -7.93 -21.42
C VAL A 409 -17.67 -9.27 -20.69
N TRP A 410 -18.62 -9.46 -19.78
CA TRP A 410 -18.92 -10.76 -19.16
C TRP A 410 -19.88 -11.58 -20.02
N SER A 411 -19.57 -12.85 -20.26
CA SER A 411 -20.51 -13.75 -20.94
C SER A 411 -21.76 -14.03 -20.07
N GLU A 412 -22.80 -14.59 -20.67
CA GLU A 412 -23.96 -15.07 -19.90
C GLU A 412 -23.54 -16.11 -18.85
N PHE A 413 -22.63 -17.00 -19.22
CA PHE A 413 -22.09 -18.02 -18.34
C PHE A 413 -21.33 -17.39 -17.18
N SER A 414 -20.52 -16.37 -17.46
CA SER A 414 -19.78 -15.65 -16.42
C SER A 414 -20.70 -15.03 -15.39
N ARG A 415 -21.74 -14.32 -15.83
CA ARG A 415 -22.72 -13.69 -14.94
C ARG A 415 -23.44 -14.73 -14.07
N PHE A 416 -23.80 -15.87 -14.66
CA PHE A 416 -24.42 -16.97 -13.91
C PHE A 416 -23.51 -17.49 -12.80
N ILE A 417 -22.26 -17.83 -13.11
CA ILE A 417 -21.29 -18.37 -12.14
C ILE A 417 -20.98 -17.34 -11.05
N ILE A 418 -20.69 -16.09 -11.42
CA ILE A 418 -20.38 -15.03 -10.48
C ILE A 418 -21.55 -14.82 -9.51
N ASN A 419 -22.79 -14.84 -10.02
CA ASN A 419 -23.98 -14.74 -9.16
C ASN A 419 -24.16 -15.95 -8.26
N ALA A 420 -23.90 -17.16 -8.77
CA ALA A 420 -24.01 -18.39 -7.99
C ALA A 420 -22.96 -18.46 -6.87
N SER A 421 -21.79 -17.84 -7.08
CA SER A 421 -20.76 -17.65 -6.05
C SER A 421 -21.14 -16.56 -5.03
N GLY A 422 -22.01 -15.61 -5.39
CA GLY A 422 -22.61 -14.67 -4.44
C GLY A 422 -21.60 -13.78 -3.69
N PRO A 423 -21.80 -13.51 -2.40
CA PRO A 423 -20.82 -12.85 -1.53
C PRO A 423 -19.82 -13.82 -0.88
N ASP A 424 -19.86 -15.12 -1.23
CA ASP A 424 -18.98 -16.12 -0.58
C ASP A 424 -17.51 -15.79 -0.85
N LYS A 425 -16.70 -15.78 0.22
CA LYS A 425 -15.25 -15.53 0.18
C LYS A 425 -14.54 -16.44 -0.81
N VAL A 426 -14.91 -17.73 -0.79
CA VAL A 426 -14.34 -18.76 -1.65
C VAL A 426 -15.42 -19.23 -2.61
N ALA A 427 -15.19 -19.03 -3.90
CA ALA A 427 -16.07 -19.55 -4.93
C ALA A 427 -16.10 -21.08 -4.90
N LYS A 428 -17.29 -21.67 -5.09
CA LYS A 428 -17.41 -23.12 -5.21
C LYS A 428 -16.80 -23.57 -6.54
N PRO A 429 -16.23 -24.77 -6.60
CA PRO A 429 -15.85 -25.37 -7.87
C PRO A 429 -17.04 -25.42 -8.84
N TYR A 430 -16.79 -25.15 -10.13
CA TYR A 430 -17.87 -24.99 -11.11
C TYR A 430 -18.80 -26.22 -11.21
N TRP A 431 -18.29 -27.42 -10.95
CA TRP A 431 -19.08 -28.65 -11.00
C TRP A 431 -20.15 -28.73 -9.94
N ASN A 432 -20.04 -27.95 -8.86
CA ASN A 432 -21.08 -27.81 -7.85
C ASN A 432 -22.29 -27.00 -8.35
N TYR A 433 -22.15 -26.29 -9.46
CA TYR A 433 -23.25 -25.56 -10.10
C TYR A 433 -23.96 -26.38 -11.17
N PHE A 434 -23.46 -27.58 -11.48
CA PHE A 434 -24.10 -28.47 -12.46
C PHE A 434 -25.32 -29.14 -11.81
N PRO A 435 -26.47 -29.24 -12.50
CA PRO A 435 -27.66 -29.87 -11.92
C PRO A 435 -27.43 -31.37 -11.66
N THR A 436 -28.17 -31.93 -10.70
CA THR A 436 -28.12 -33.36 -10.35
C THR A 436 -28.52 -34.29 -11.50
N SER A 437 -29.30 -33.78 -12.45
CA SER A 437 -29.63 -34.47 -13.70
C SER A 437 -29.51 -33.48 -14.86
N PHE A 438 -28.77 -33.86 -15.89
CA PHE A 438 -28.59 -33.06 -17.10
C PHE A 438 -29.01 -33.86 -18.32
N HIS A 439 -29.67 -33.18 -19.25
CA HIS A 439 -30.32 -33.80 -20.38
C HIS A 439 -29.88 -33.16 -21.68
N VAL A 440 -29.84 -33.97 -22.73
CA VAL A 440 -29.60 -33.52 -24.09
C VAL A 440 -30.77 -33.95 -24.95
N ASP A 441 -31.38 -33.00 -25.65
CA ASP A 441 -32.47 -33.26 -26.58
C ASP A 441 -31.93 -33.16 -28.00
N VAL A 442 -32.18 -34.19 -28.80
CA VAL A 442 -31.84 -34.17 -30.23
C VAL A 442 -33.09 -33.76 -31.00
N LYS A 443 -33.03 -32.61 -31.66
CA LYS A 443 -34.14 -32.04 -32.43
C LYS A 443 -33.80 -31.94 -33.89
N GLN A 444 -34.76 -32.28 -34.73
CA GLN A 444 -34.68 -32.06 -36.17
C GLN A 444 -34.89 -30.58 -36.49
N LYS A 445 -34.53 -30.14 -37.69
CA LYS A 445 -34.78 -28.78 -38.19
C LYS A 445 -36.26 -28.35 -38.11
N SER A 446 -37.18 -29.32 -38.21
CA SER A 446 -38.63 -29.10 -38.05
C SER A 446 -39.08 -28.87 -36.61
N GLY A 447 -38.20 -29.06 -35.63
CA GLY A 447 -38.52 -29.07 -34.19
C GLY A 447 -38.96 -30.43 -33.65
N ALA A 448 -39.15 -31.43 -34.51
CA ALA A 448 -39.49 -32.80 -34.10
C ALA A 448 -38.33 -33.46 -33.34
N VAL A 449 -38.67 -34.31 -32.36
CA VAL A 449 -37.67 -35.07 -31.58
C VAL A 449 -37.07 -36.20 -32.41
N ALA A 450 -35.77 -36.43 -32.28
CA ALA A 450 -35.07 -37.52 -32.97
C ALA A 450 -34.97 -38.74 -32.05
N VAL A 451 -36.00 -39.59 -32.09
CA VAL A 451 -36.10 -40.83 -31.31
C VAL A 451 -35.11 -41.89 -31.83
N GLY A 452 -34.30 -42.48 -30.95
CA GLY A 452 -33.34 -43.51 -31.33
C GLY A 452 -32.07 -42.99 -32.03
N ALA A 453 -31.78 -41.69 -31.95
CA ALA A 453 -30.52 -41.12 -32.42
C ALA A 453 -29.35 -41.66 -31.59
N LYS A 454 -28.30 -42.16 -32.25
CA LYS A 454 -27.09 -42.65 -31.59
C LYS A 454 -26.11 -41.49 -31.40
N LEU A 455 -25.58 -41.35 -30.19
CA LEU A 455 -24.70 -40.27 -29.79
C LEU A 455 -23.34 -40.81 -29.36
N ASN A 456 -22.25 -40.23 -29.88
CA ASN A 456 -20.89 -40.46 -29.39
C ASN A 456 -20.26 -39.13 -28.98
N PHE A 457 -19.81 -39.04 -27.73
CA PHE A 457 -19.26 -37.83 -27.14
C PHE A 457 -17.73 -37.93 -27.07
N TYR A 458 -17.05 -37.11 -27.88
CA TYR A 458 -15.58 -37.01 -27.90
C TYR A 458 -15.14 -35.84 -27.02
N PRO A 459 -14.37 -36.07 -25.95
CA PRO A 459 -14.00 -35.03 -25.00
C PRO A 459 -12.96 -34.07 -25.56
N VAL A 460 -13.03 -32.81 -25.14
CA VAL A 460 -11.95 -31.81 -25.25
C VAL A 460 -11.46 -31.51 -23.84
N PHE A 461 -10.22 -31.90 -23.57
CA PHE A 461 -9.57 -31.66 -22.28
C PHE A 461 -8.90 -30.29 -22.24
N ALA A 462 -8.68 -29.76 -21.03
CA ALA A 462 -8.00 -28.49 -20.81
C ALA A 462 -6.70 -28.37 -21.63
N ASN A 463 -6.51 -27.22 -22.29
CA ASN A 463 -5.32 -26.89 -23.09
C ASN A 463 -4.97 -27.88 -24.21
N SER A 464 -5.89 -28.78 -24.59
CA SER A 464 -5.65 -29.73 -25.68
C SER A 464 -5.73 -29.08 -27.05
N ASN A 465 -6.55 -28.02 -27.19
CA ASN A 465 -6.85 -27.31 -28.44
C ASN A 465 -7.21 -28.25 -29.61
N ALA A 466 -7.79 -29.42 -29.29
CA ALA A 466 -7.95 -30.53 -30.22
C ALA A 466 -9.08 -31.49 -29.80
N VAL A 467 -9.61 -32.22 -30.79
CA VAL A 467 -10.32 -33.48 -30.58
C VAL A 467 -9.43 -34.57 -31.15
N ARG A 468 -8.71 -35.32 -30.32
CA ARG A 468 -7.67 -36.22 -30.82
C ARG A 468 -8.29 -37.50 -31.37
N ALA A 469 -7.71 -38.05 -32.43
CA ALA A 469 -8.15 -39.34 -32.96
C ALA A 469 -8.03 -40.49 -31.94
N THR A 470 -7.12 -40.35 -30.98
CA THR A 470 -6.90 -41.29 -29.87
C THR A 470 -7.86 -41.10 -28.70
N ASP A 471 -8.65 -40.01 -28.67
CA ASP A 471 -9.56 -39.77 -27.56
C ASP A 471 -10.69 -40.80 -27.58
N VAL A 472 -10.82 -41.52 -26.48
CA VAL A 472 -11.88 -42.52 -26.31
C VAL A 472 -13.22 -41.80 -26.23
N VAL A 473 -14.20 -42.28 -27.00
CA VAL A 473 -15.60 -41.85 -26.87
C VAL A 473 -16.02 -42.03 -25.41
N LYS A 474 -16.22 -40.91 -24.71
CA LYS A 474 -16.46 -40.90 -23.27
C LYS A 474 -17.83 -41.45 -22.92
N TYR A 475 -18.82 -41.10 -23.74
CA TYR A 475 -20.20 -41.57 -23.61
C TYR A 475 -20.71 -42.08 -24.96
N ARG A 476 -21.40 -43.22 -24.91
CA ARG A 476 -22.18 -43.76 -26.03
C ARG A 476 -23.61 -43.86 -25.56
N ALA A 477 -24.52 -43.25 -26.30
CA ALA A 477 -25.92 -43.15 -25.91
C ALA A 477 -26.85 -43.35 -27.10
N THR A 478 -28.11 -43.62 -26.79
CA THR A 478 -29.22 -43.60 -27.75
C THR A 478 -30.36 -42.83 -27.11
N THR A 479 -30.96 -41.91 -27.85
CA THR A 479 -32.07 -41.11 -27.34
C THR A 479 -33.32 -41.96 -27.11
N GLY A 480 -34.07 -41.62 -26.06
CA GLY A 480 -35.33 -42.26 -25.68
C GLY A 480 -36.51 -41.88 -26.59
N GLY A 481 -37.71 -42.31 -26.20
CA GLY A 481 -38.96 -42.06 -26.94
C GLY A 481 -39.35 -40.58 -27.05
N ASP A 482 -38.74 -39.72 -26.26
CA ASP A 482 -38.85 -38.26 -26.26
C ASP A 482 -37.69 -37.57 -26.99
N GLY A 483 -36.78 -38.33 -27.62
CA GLY A 483 -35.58 -37.81 -28.27
C GLY A 483 -34.52 -37.28 -27.30
N ARG A 484 -34.62 -37.64 -26.01
CA ARG A 484 -33.71 -37.19 -24.95
C ARG A 484 -32.71 -38.26 -24.56
N TYR A 485 -31.52 -37.83 -24.16
CA TYR A 485 -30.60 -38.62 -23.36
C TYR A 485 -30.35 -37.93 -22.02
N THR A 486 -30.31 -38.71 -20.94
CA THR A 486 -30.08 -38.21 -19.58
C THR A 486 -28.75 -38.72 -19.08
N PHE A 487 -27.88 -37.80 -18.66
CA PHE A 487 -26.67 -38.16 -17.94
C PHE A 487 -27.01 -38.50 -16.48
N LEU A 488 -26.40 -39.57 -15.96
CA LEU A 488 -26.56 -39.98 -14.56
C LEU A 488 -25.77 -39.10 -13.59
N ASP A 489 -24.66 -38.53 -14.08
CA ASP A 489 -23.73 -37.69 -13.33
C ASP A 489 -23.33 -36.48 -14.17
N ASN A 490 -22.63 -35.50 -13.58
CA ASN A 490 -22.06 -34.37 -14.32
C ASN A 490 -21.08 -34.88 -15.39
N PRO A 491 -21.37 -34.72 -16.70
CA PRO A 491 -20.52 -35.28 -17.74
C PRO A 491 -19.17 -34.58 -17.85
N TYR A 492 -19.01 -33.37 -17.32
CA TYR A 492 -17.80 -32.55 -17.46
C TYR A 492 -16.83 -32.66 -16.28
N ALA A 493 -17.30 -33.13 -15.12
CA ALA A 493 -16.52 -33.20 -13.89
C ALA A 493 -16.09 -34.64 -13.59
N ILE A 494 -15.01 -35.10 -14.23
CA ILE A 494 -14.55 -36.49 -14.09
C ILE A 494 -13.91 -36.67 -12.72
N ASN A 495 -14.54 -37.48 -11.86
CA ASN A 495 -14.09 -37.74 -10.48
C ASN A 495 -13.89 -36.48 -9.64
N GLN A 496 -14.42 -35.32 -10.07
CA GLN A 496 -14.17 -34.01 -9.47
C GLN A 496 -12.66 -33.66 -9.39
N VAL A 497 -11.87 -34.19 -10.33
CA VAL A 497 -10.43 -33.92 -10.44
C VAL A 497 -10.20 -32.91 -11.57
N LEU A 498 -9.74 -31.71 -11.20
CA LEU A 498 -9.53 -30.60 -12.15
C LEU A 498 -8.72 -30.98 -13.40
N SER A 499 -7.65 -31.76 -13.25
CA SER A 499 -6.79 -32.15 -14.38
C SER A 499 -7.50 -33.06 -15.40
N ASP A 500 -8.56 -33.73 -14.97
CA ASP A 500 -9.25 -34.75 -15.75
C ASP A 500 -10.55 -34.21 -16.34
N ASN A 501 -10.91 -32.97 -16.01
CA ASN A 501 -12.16 -32.38 -16.42
C ASN A 501 -12.23 -32.15 -17.94
N VAL A 502 -13.45 -32.28 -18.45
CA VAL A 502 -13.78 -32.00 -19.85
C VAL A 502 -14.39 -30.62 -19.92
N TYR A 503 -14.00 -29.84 -20.92
CA TYR A 503 -14.47 -28.46 -21.10
C TYR A 503 -15.37 -28.29 -22.32
N ASN A 504 -15.34 -29.27 -23.23
CA ASN A 504 -16.22 -29.31 -24.39
C ASN A 504 -16.38 -30.76 -24.88
N TYR A 505 -17.46 -31.04 -25.59
CA TYR A 505 -17.64 -32.28 -26.32
C TYR A 505 -17.92 -31.99 -27.79
N LEU A 506 -17.22 -32.70 -28.67
CA LEU A 506 -17.71 -32.93 -30.03
C LEU A 506 -18.67 -34.11 -29.99
N VAL A 507 -19.94 -33.89 -30.32
CA VAL A 507 -20.97 -34.93 -30.32
C VAL A 507 -21.23 -35.36 -31.75
N LYS A 508 -20.91 -36.63 -32.06
CA LYS A 508 -21.34 -37.29 -33.29
C LYS A 508 -22.76 -37.81 -33.10
N ILE A 509 -23.66 -37.41 -33.98
CA ILE A 509 -25.08 -37.77 -33.97
C ILE A 509 -25.36 -38.59 -35.23
N GLU A 510 -25.80 -39.84 -35.04
CA GLU A 510 -26.26 -40.70 -36.14
C GLU A 510 -27.77 -40.90 -36.03
N TYR A 511 -28.49 -40.44 -37.04
CA TYR A 511 -29.96 -40.52 -37.10
C TYR A 511 -30.41 -40.73 -38.55
N ASN A 512 -31.32 -41.67 -38.80
CA ASN A 512 -31.79 -42.05 -40.14
C ASN A 512 -30.65 -42.27 -41.16
N SER A 513 -29.60 -42.99 -40.75
CA SER A 513 -28.40 -43.28 -41.54
C SER A 513 -27.57 -42.06 -41.96
N LYS A 514 -27.85 -40.87 -41.43
CA LYS A 514 -27.05 -39.65 -41.62
C LYS A 514 -26.23 -39.37 -40.37
N ILE A 515 -25.06 -38.77 -40.57
CA ILE A 515 -24.12 -38.42 -39.50
C ILE A 515 -23.95 -36.91 -39.49
N GLU A 516 -24.11 -36.30 -38.33
CA GLU A 516 -23.81 -34.89 -38.07
C GLU A 516 -22.93 -34.74 -36.83
N TYR A 517 -22.25 -33.59 -36.72
CA TYR A 517 -21.42 -33.24 -35.59
C TYR A 517 -21.85 -31.90 -35.00
N ARG A 518 -21.92 -31.84 -33.66
CA ARG A 518 -22.30 -30.64 -32.90
C ARG A 518 -21.41 -30.48 -31.68
N TRP A 519 -21.06 -29.24 -31.36
CA TRP A 519 -20.37 -28.90 -30.12
C TRP A 519 -21.36 -28.86 -28.95
N MET A 520 -20.89 -29.29 -27.79
CA MET A 520 -21.59 -29.21 -26.52
C MET A 520 -20.61 -28.65 -25.49
N PRO A 521 -20.30 -27.35 -25.55
CA PRO A 521 -19.34 -26.73 -24.66
C PRO A 521 -19.93 -26.63 -23.25
N MET A 522 -19.06 -26.74 -22.24
CA MET A 522 -19.47 -26.86 -20.84
C MET A 522 -20.25 -25.66 -20.34
N ASP A 523 -19.90 -24.46 -20.78
CA ASP A 523 -20.54 -23.20 -20.42
C ASP A 523 -22.00 -23.13 -20.88
N ASP A 524 -22.28 -23.42 -22.15
CA ASP A 524 -23.65 -23.44 -22.67
C ASP A 524 -24.46 -24.60 -22.03
N ALA A 525 -23.83 -25.77 -21.81
CA ALA A 525 -24.45 -26.91 -21.13
C ALA A 525 -24.83 -26.59 -19.68
N LEU A 526 -23.94 -25.93 -18.93
CA LEU A 526 -24.21 -25.50 -17.56
C LEU A 526 -25.35 -24.48 -17.53
N ILE A 527 -25.35 -23.47 -18.41
CA ILE A 527 -26.43 -22.47 -18.46
C ILE A 527 -27.79 -23.14 -18.73
N ALA A 528 -27.85 -24.05 -19.69
CA ALA A 528 -29.09 -24.77 -19.98
C ALA A 528 -29.54 -25.58 -18.74
N GLY A 529 -28.62 -26.37 -18.19
CA GLY A 529 -28.89 -27.21 -17.03
C GLY A 529 -29.33 -26.43 -15.78
N SER A 530 -28.71 -25.28 -15.51
CA SER A 530 -29.06 -24.45 -14.35
C SER A 530 -30.43 -23.79 -14.47
N LYS A 531 -30.93 -23.61 -15.69
CA LYS A 531 -32.30 -23.16 -15.98
C LYS A 531 -33.32 -24.31 -15.99
N GLY A 532 -32.90 -25.55 -15.69
CA GLY A 532 -33.73 -26.75 -15.82
C GLY A 532 -34.07 -27.08 -17.26
N GLN A 533 -33.29 -26.59 -18.23
CA GLN A 533 -33.49 -26.80 -19.65
C GLN A 533 -32.52 -27.87 -20.19
N PRO A 534 -32.95 -28.70 -21.15
CA PRO A 534 -32.03 -29.60 -21.83
C PRO A 534 -31.10 -28.80 -22.75
N PHE A 535 -29.88 -29.31 -22.95
CA PHE A 535 -29.04 -28.83 -24.03
C PHE A 535 -29.57 -29.35 -25.37
N ILE A 536 -29.73 -28.48 -26.36
CA ILE A 536 -30.35 -28.86 -27.63
C ILE A 536 -29.28 -29.16 -28.69
N LEU A 537 -29.27 -30.40 -29.17
CA LEU A 537 -28.51 -30.82 -30.34
C LEU A 537 -29.41 -30.79 -31.57
N ASN A 538 -29.35 -29.71 -32.34
CA ASN A 538 -30.11 -29.59 -33.58
C ASN A 538 -29.44 -30.37 -34.72
N VAL A 539 -30.13 -31.33 -35.31
CA VAL A 539 -29.74 -31.98 -36.57
C VAL A 539 -30.46 -31.30 -37.73
N GLU A 540 -29.72 -30.94 -38.78
CA GLU A 540 -30.25 -30.20 -39.94
C GLU A 540 -31.10 -31.05 -40.90
N LEU A 541 -31.38 -32.28 -40.51
CA LEU A 541 -32.02 -33.28 -41.34
C LEU A 541 -33.50 -32.93 -41.56
N SER A 542 -33.82 -32.44 -42.76
CA SER A 542 -35.15 -32.59 -43.33
C SER A 542 -35.33 -34.05 -43.76
N ASN A 543 -36.57 -34.54 -43.64
CA ASN A 543 -37.02 -35.78 -44.26
C ASN A 543 -36.62 -35.87 -45.73
#